data_AF-A0A2V5UPC4-F1
#
_entry.id   AF-A0A2V5UPC4-F1
#
_cell.length_a   1.000
_cell.length_b   1.000
_cell.length_c   1.000
_cell.angle_alpha   90.00
_cell.angle_beta   90.00
_cell.angle_gamma   90.00
#
_symmetry.space_group_name_H-M   'P 1'
#
loop_
_entity.id
_entity.type
_entity.pdbx_description
1 polymer ?
#
loop_
_entity_poly.entity_id
_entity_poly.type
_entity_poly.pdbx_seq_one_letter_code
_entity_poly.pdbx_strand_id
1 'polypeptide(L)'
;MANPILILHGWSDNYESFLQLKLWLCAHGYQVEDVFFGNYESMEDHVTFDDLADGLQSRFEEMAVKKKLLALKPFSLDVIVHSTGGLVVRHWLHHYIQDVCKGDLECCPIQRLIMLAPANFGSRLAEQGNSGLAKLFKGGLAHRFETGKLILEGLELGSPDTWRIAEHDLFSAKKFYRGSKGHGPFVFVFSGTGTYGDLKGFVAPGANEDGSDGTVRAAAASLNSIKIAIDYSDPANPKASGKRGNYDAFAFALVPGRNHSEVVPQDANDDKHPTFARIKQCLDVDSDAKYETLRGQFETENKAFYAGEAKKDDGKRVHRYQQFLVRVNDDMGNEVTDYRVDFHVVDDTIAGSNIKEAETLKALQKYQKLTQFLQDNVIAHVNKHSTNPSYRTFFINLDKLEELQRRVKSEAPGAFIGMNLDAIGPTRDISYDTHLLHYLPVEIQIKDDQQGLVEFFKANTSTLVEMRLQRVPGEGVFEFLWQKKP
;
A
#
# COMPACT_ATOMS: atom_id res chain seq x y z
N MET A 1 2.24 34.91 5.11
CA MET A 1 1.02 34.46 5.82
C MET A 1 1.00 32.95 5.76
N ALA A 2 0.49 32.28 6.78
CA ALA A 2 0.33 30.82 6.72
C ALA A 2 -0.63 30.44 5.59
N ASN A 3 -0.40 29.29 4.96
CA ASN A 3 -1.36 28.78 4.00
C ASN A 3 -2.64 28.35 4.74
N PRO A 4 -3.82 28.50 4.12
CA PRO A 4 -5.00 27.82 4.61
C PRO A 4 -4.78 26.30 4.66
N ILE A 5 -5.45 25.64 5.61
CA ILE A 5 -5.37 24.20 5.87
C ILE A 5 -6.72 23.55 5.60
N LEU A 6 -6.73 22.58 4.69
CA LEU A 6 -7.84 21.63 4.52
C LEU A 6 -7.58 20.37 5.36
N ILE A 7 -8.55 19.99 6.18
CA ILE A 7 -8.53 18.72 6.92
C ILE A 7 -9.60 17.77 6.36
N LEU A 8 -9.22 16.56 5.97
CA LEU A 8 -10.15 15.51 5.49
C LEU A 8 -10.13 14.28 6.41
N HIS A 9 -11.32 13.77 6.69
CA HIS A 9 -11.54 12.57 7.50
C HIS A 9 -11.34 11.27 6.70
N GLY A 10 -11.42 10.13 7.39
CA GLY A 10 -11.37 8.78 6.81
C GLY A 10 -12.75 8.18 6.52
N TRP A 11 -12.78 6.92 6.07
CA TRP A 11 -14.03 6.17 5.89
C TRP A 11 -14.81 6.00 7.21
N SER A 12 -16.14 6.08 7.14
CA SER A 12 -17.08 5.99 8.27
C SER A 12 -16.89 7.06 9.37
N ASP A 13 -16.16 8.12 9.06
CA ASP A 13 -15.92 9.26 9.96
C ASP A 13 -16.50 10.55 9.35
N ASN A 14 -16.41 11.65 10.09
CA ASN A 14 -16.77 12.99 9.62
C ASN A 14 -15.85 14.07 10.23
N TYR A 15 -16.07 15.33 9.87
CA TYR A 15 -15.23 16.43 10.33
C TYR A 15 -15.15 16.63 11.87
N GLU A 16 -16.13 16.16 12.64
CA GLU A 16 -16.20 16.38 14.09
C GLU A 16 -14.99 15.79 14.82
N SER A 17 -14.46 14.67 14.33
CA SER A 17 -13.26 14.01 14.86
C SER A 17 -11.99 14.89 14.79
N PHE A 18 -12.01 15.97 14.01
CA PHE A 18 -10.88 16.87 13.80
C PHE A 18 -11.06 18.24 14.46
N LEU A 19 -12.13 18.45 15.23
CA LEU A 19 -12.37 19.71 15.94
C LEU A 19 -11.23 20.05 16.90
N GLN A 20 -10.70 19.06 17.60
CA GLN A 20 -9.61 19.24 18.56
C GLN A 20 -8.30 19.62 17.87
N LEU A 21 -8.02 19.02 16.71
CA LEU A 21 -6.88 19.42 15.88
C LEU A 21 -7.01 20.88 15.41
N LYS A 22 -8.20 21.29 14.97
CA LYS A 22 -8.45 22.69 14.60
C LYS A 22 -8.27 23.64 15.79
N LEU A 23 -8.82 23.31 16.97
CA LEU A 23 -8.64 24.12 18.18
C LEU A 23 -7.17 24.28 18.54
N TRP A 24 -6.40 23.20 18.47
CA TRP A 24 -4.97 23.22 18.71
C TRP A 24 -4.23 24.09 17.68
N LEU A 25 -4.54 23.96 16.37
CA LEU A 25 -3.95 24.81 15.32
C LEU A 25 -4.23 26.29 15.58
N CYS A 26 -5.47 26.64 15.94
CA CYS A 26 -5.85 28.01 16.26
C CYS A 26 -5.09 28.56 17.46
N ALA A 27 -4.90 27.76 18.51
CA ALA A 27 -4.09 28.12 19.67
C ALA A 27 -2.61 28.36 19.31
N HIS A 28 -2.15 27.81 18.18
CA HIS A 28 -0.79 27.94 17.67
C HIS A 28 -0.66 28.95 16.50
N GLY A 29 -1.60 29.88 16.37
CA GLY A 29 -1.48 31.06 15.51
C GLY A 29 -2.10 30.95 14.12
N TYR A 30 -2.78 29.84 13.81
CA TYR A 30 -3.60 29.73 12.61
C TYR A 30 -4.94 30.44 12.80
N GLN A 31 -5.45 31.13 11.77
CA GLN A 31 -6.77 31.77 11.85
C GLN A 31 -7.87 30.72 11.70
N VAL A 32 -8.99 30.92 12.38
CA VAL A 32 -10.11 29.96 12.42
C VAL A 32 -10.72 29.77 11.03
N GLU A 33 -10.78 30.84 10.26
CA GLU A 33 -11.26 30.91 8.88
C GLU A 33 -10.32 30.23 7.87
N ASP A 34 -9.02 30.14 8.20
CA ASP A 34 -8.01 29.53 7.35
C ASP A 34 -7.89 28.01 7.57
N VAL A 35 -8.49 27.46 8.62
CA VAL A 35 -8.54 26.00 8.87
C VAL A 35 -9.95 25.50 8.60
N PHE A 36 -10.15 24.73 7.53
CA PHE A 36 -11.46 24.22 7.14
C PHE A 36 -11.47 22.71 6.94
N PHE A 37 -12.67 22.15 7.00
CA PHE A 37 -12.90 20.72 6.88
C PHE A 37 -13.52 20.42 5.52
N GLY A 38 -13.07 19.35 4.89
CA GLY A 38 -13.82 18.69 3.82
C GLY A 38 -14.53 17.48 4.39
N ASN A 39 -15.83 17.41 4.15
CA ASN A 39 -16.68 16.30 4.55
C ASN A 39 -17.20 15.61 3.29
N TYR A 40 -17.18 14.28 3.27
CA TYR A 40 -17.60 13.52 2.09
C TYR A 40 -18.33 12.23 2.47
N GLU A 41 -19.23 11.78 1.59
CA GLU A 41 -20.05 10.58 1.79
C GLU A 41 -19.22 9.31 1.54
N SER A 42 -18.51 8.88 2.57
CA SER A 42 -17.67 7.66 2.50
C SER A 42 -18.45 6.36 2.65
N MET A 43 -19.69 6.42 3.14
CA MET A 43 -20.54 5.26 3.43
C MET A 43 -21.66 5.05 2.40
N GLU A 44 -21.77 5.89 1.38
CA GLU A 44 -22.73 5.71 0.29
C GLU A 44 -22.20 4.65 -0.69
N ASP A 45 -22.97 3.59 -0.92
CA ASP A 45 -22.46 2.37 -1.58
C ASP A 45 -22.06 2.57 -3.04
N HIS A 46 -22.62 3.59 -3.70
CA HIS A 46 -22.38 3.89 -5.11
C HIS A 46 -21.33 4.97 -5.35
N VAL A 47 -20.81 5.62 -4.30
CA VAL A 47 -19.78 6.66 -4.43
C VAL A 47 -18.44 6.01 -4.74
N THR A 48 -17.78 6.51 -5.79
CA THR A 48 -16.44 6.10 -6.21
C THR A 48 -15.38 7.13 -5.82
N PHE A 49 -14.10 6.78 -5.93
CA PHE A 49 -13.02 7.76 -5.79
C PHE A 49 -13.10 8.88 -6.84
N ASP A 50 -13.58 8.59 -8.06
CA ASP A 50 -13.80 9.62 -9.09
C ASP A 50 -14.87 10.62 -8.66
N ASP A 51 -16.01 10.16 -8.13
CA ASP A 51 -17.06 11.04 -7.60
C ASP A 51 -16.55 11.93 -6.46
N LEU A 52 -15.71 11.37 -5.58
CA LEU A 52 -15.09 12.12 -4.48
C LEU A 52 -14.10 13.18 -4.97
N ALA A 53 -13.31 12.87 -5.99
CA ALA A 53 -12.38 13.82 -6.60
C ALA A 53 -13.12 14.96 -7.31
N ASP A 54 -14.12 14.63 -8.14
CA ASP A 54 -14.95 15.61 -8.85
C ASP A 54 -15.73 16.48 -7.87
N GLY A 55 -16.26 15.86 -6.80
CA GLY A 55 -16.92 16.55 -5.70
C GLY A 55 -16.00 17.56 -5.02
N LEU A 56 -14.79 17.13 -4.64
CA LEU A 56 -13.78 18.01 -4.01
C LEU A 56 -13.42 19.19 -4.92
N GLN A 57 -13.18 18.94 -6.20
CA GLN A 57 -12.90 19.99 -7.19
C GLN A 57 -14.05 21.00 -7.30
N SER A 58 -15.28 20.50 -7.43
CA SER A 58 -16.49 21.33 -7.53
C SER A 58 -16.68 22.21 -6.30
N ARG A 59 -16.36 21.71 -5.09
CA ARG A 59 -16.45 22.51 -3.85
C ARG A 59 -15.43 23.64 -3.83
N PHE A 60 -14.19 23.39 -4.27
CA PHE A 60 -13.17 24.45 -4.37
C PHE A 60 -13.59 25.57 -5.33
N GLU A 61 -14.11 25.20 -6.50
CA GLU A 61 -14.61 26.17 -7.48
C GLU A 61 -15.77 27.00 -6.91
N GLU A 62 -16.73 26.35 -6.26
CA GLU A 62 -17.86 27.03 -5.63
C GLU A 62 -17.39 28.01 -4.53
N MET A 63 -16.45 27.60 -3.67
CA MET A 63 -15.92 28.45 -2.61
C MET A 63 -15.16 29.66 -3.16
N ALA A 64 -14.42 29.48 -4.26
CA ALA A 64 -13.74 30.55 -4.97
C ALA A 64 -14.74 31.57 -5.57
N VAL A 65 -15.79 31.09 -6.25
CA VAL A 65 -16.85 31.94 -6.82
C VAL A 65 -17.59 32.71 -5.73
N LYS A 66 -17.89 32.06 -4.60
CA LYS A 66 -18.54 32.70 -3.43
C LYS A 66 -17.61 33.62 -2.63
N LYS A 67 -16.33 33.74 -3.01
CA LYS A 67 -15.29 34.49 -2.29
C LYS A 67 -15.16 34.06 -0.81
N LYS A 68 -15.50 32.81 -0.52
CA LYS A 68 -15.36 32.20 0.81
C LYS A 68 -13.98 31.57 1.02
N LEU A 69 -13.28 31.28 -0.07
CA LEU A 69 -11.88 30.88 -0.09
C LEU A 69 -11.18 31.62 -1.23
N LEU A 70 -9.88 31.89 -1.08
CA LEU A 70 -9.06 32.33 -2.20
C LEU A 70 -9.03 31.22 -3.26
N ALA A 71 -9.04 31.62 -4.54
CA ALA A 71 -8.80 30.67 -5.63
C ALA A 71 -7.48 29.92 -5.37
N LEU A 72 -7.48 28.61 -5.62
CA LEU A 72 -6.30 27.77 -5.49
C LEU A 72 -5.19 28.33 -6.38
N LYS A 73 -4.09 28.77 -5.76
CA LYS A 73 -2.88 29.20 -6.43
C LYS A 73 -1.81 28.13 -6.23
N PRO A 74 -0.75 28.13 -7.05
CA PRO A 74 0.42 27.30 -6.80
C PRO A 74 0.87 27.34 -5.35
N PHE A 75 0.94 26.17 -4.72
CA PHE A 75 1.46 25.96 -3.37
C PHE A 75 0.80 26.84 -2.29
N SER A 76 -0.49 27.15 -2.46
CA SER A 76 -1.24 28.00 -1.53
C SER A 76 -2.11 27.25 -0.53
N LEU A 77 -2.05 25.91 -0.49
CA LEU A 77 -2.87 25.07 0.37
C LEU A 77 -1.99 24.07 1.12
N ASP A 78 -2.21 23.93 2.42
CA ASP A 78 -1.73 22.78 3.18
C ASP A 78 -2.91 21.81 3.42
N VAL A 79 -2.64 20.51 3.38
CA VAL A 79 -3.68 19.48 3.51
C VAL A 79 -3.27 18.47 4.58
N ILE A 80 -4.18 18.23 5.53
CA ILE A 80 -4.07 17.16 6.52
C ILE A 80 -5.16 16.14 6.24
N VAL A 81 -4.79 14.88 6.08
CA VAL A 81 -5.73 13.79 5.79
C VAL A 81 -5.58 12.69 6.81
N HIS A 82 -6.68 11.97 7.09
CA HIS A 82 -6.65 10.74 7.85
C HIS A 82 -7.13 9.56 7.02
N SER A 83 -6.50 8.39 7.17
CA SER A 83 -6.97 7.13 6.61
C SER A 83 -7.29 7.23 5.11
N THR A 84 -8.52 6.91 4.70
CA THR A 84 -9.03 6.99 3.32
C THR A 84 -8.88 8.38 2.67
N GLY A 85 -8.90 9.46 3.46
CA GLY A 85 -8.69 10.82 2.94
C GLY A 85 -7.36 10.98 2.18
N GLY A 86 -6.37 10.13 2.49
CA GLY A 86 -5.13 10.04 1.74
C GLY A 86 -5.32 9.62 0.28
N LEU A 87 -6.13 8.59 0.02
CA LEU A 87 -6.45 8.15 -1.34
C LEU A 87 -7.28 9.20 -2.07
N VAL A 88 -8.25 9.82 -1.38
CA VAL A 88 -9.09 10.88 -1.95
C VAL A 88 -8.24 12.05 -2.45
N VAL A 89 -7.31 12.56 -1.65
CA VAL A 89 -6.47 13.70 -2.04
C VAL A 89 -5.46 13.33 -3.11
N ARG A 90 -4.87 12.14 -3.07
CA ARG A 90 -3.94 11.68 -4.10
C ARG A 90 -4.65 11.57 -5.46
N HIS A 91 -5.83 10.94 -5.47
CA HIS A 91 -6.63 10.76 -6.67
C HIS A 91 -7.17 12.10 -7.21
N TRP A 92 -7.69 12.98 -6.34
CA TRP A 92 -8.06 14.34 -6.73
C TRP A 92 -6.88 15.15 -7.27
N LEU A 93 -5.73 15.12 -6.59
CA LEU A 93 -4.57 15.91 -7.01
C LEU A 93 -4.09 15.46 -8.40
N HIS A 94 -4.16 14.16 -8.70
CA HIS A 94 -3.83 13.67 -10.04
C HIS A 94 -4.74 14.32 -11.09
N HIS A 95 -6.06 14.25 -10.90
CA HIS A 95 -7.04 14.87 -11.80
C HIS A 95 -6.87 16.39 -11.88
N TYR A 96 -6.64 17.07 -10.75
CA TYR A 96 -6.34 18.51 -10.74
C TYR A 96 -5.16 18.86 -11.62
N ILE A 97 -4.04 18.12 -11.48
CA ILE A 97 -2.85 18.36 -12.28
C ILE A 97 -3.12 18.09 -13.77
N GLN A 98 -3.82 17.02 -14.13
CA GLN A 98 -4.10 16.71 -15.53
C GLN A 98 -5.11 17.68 -16.16
N ASP A 99 -6.23 17.91 -15.49
CA ASP A 99 -7.40 18.56 -16.07
C ASP A 99 -7.39 20.06 -15.88
N VAL A 100 -6.98 20.54 -14.71
CA VAL A 100 -6.92 21.98 -14.40
C VAL A 100 -5.57 22.55 -14.82
N CYS A 101 -4.47 21.91 -14.40
CA CYS A 101 -3.11 22.38 -14.70
C CYS A 101 -2.57 21.92 -16.05
N LYS A 102 -3.31 21.12 -16.83
CA LYS A 102 -2.87 20.61 -18.15
C LYS A 102 -1.54 19.87 -18.09
N GLY A 103 -1.30 19.18 -16.98
CA GLY A 103 -0.11 18.41 -16.69
C GLY A 103 1.08 19.23 -16.19
N ASP A 104 0.92 20.52 -15.89
CA ASP A 104 1.94 21.38 -15.29
C ASP A 104 2.00 21.17 -13.76
N LEU A 105 3.16 20.73 -13.27
CA LEU A 105 3.39 20.45 -11.86
C LEU A 105 3.71 21.70 -11.03
N GLU A 106 4.08 22.82 -11.67
CA GLU A 106 4.26 24.10 -10.99
C GLU A 106 2.91 24.73 -10.60
N CYS A 107 1.83 24.29 -11.23
CA CYS A 107 0.45 24.68 -10.92
C CYS A 107 -0.14 23.90 -9.72
N CYS A 108 0.62 22.96 -9.12
CA CYS A 108 0.17 22.19 -7.96
C CYS A 108 -0.31 23.12 -6.82
N PRO A 109 -1.53 22.94 -6.30
CA PRO A 109 -2.07 23.84 -5.29
C PRO A 109 -1.57 23.52 -3.88
N ILE A 110 -1.14 22.27 -3.65
CA ILE A 110 -0.73 21.79 -2.34
C ILE A 110 0.76 22.06 -2.10
N GLN A 111 1.08 22.78 -1.03
CA GLN A 111 2.44 22.97 -0.53
C GLN A 111 2.87 21.83 0.39
N ARG A 112 1.99 21.37 1.28
CA ARG A 112 2.26 20.28 2.23
C ARG A 112 1.08 19.33 2.32
N LEU A 113 1.35 18.04 2.26
CA LEU A 113 0.38 16.97 2.46
C LEU A 113 0.80 16.15 3.67
N ILE A 114 0.08 16.27 4.78
CA ILE A 114 0.33 15.53 6.02
C ILE A 114 -0.71 14.42 6.13
N MET A 115 -0.26 13.18 6.08
CA MET A 115 -1.13 12.00 6.08
C MET A 115 -1.03 11.28 7.41
N LEU A 116 -2.13 11.22 8.14
CA LEU A 116 -2.28 10.56 9.43
C LEU A 116 -2.88 9.17 9.20
N ALA A 117 -2.08 8.13 9.41
CA ALA A 117 -2.47 6.74 9.21
C ALA A 117 -3.16 6.45 7.86
N PRO A 118 -2.63 6.91 6.71
CA PRO A 118 -3.33 6.79 5.43
C PRO A 118 -3.39 5.35 4.93
N ALA A 119 -4.50 4.93 4.32
CA ALA A 119 -4.64 3.61 3.71
C ALA A 119 -4.09 3.56 2.26
N ASN A 120 -2.87 4.05 2.04
CA ASN A 120 -2.30 4.28 0.70
C ASN A 120 -2.23 3.03 -0.19
N PHE A 121 -2.10 1.85 0.41
CA PHE A 121 -2.11 0.54 -0.25
C PHE A 121 -3.09 -0.42 0.45
N GLY A 122 -4.22 0.11 0.91
CA GLY A 122 -5.30 -0.65 1.51
C GLY A 122 -5.17 -0.88 3.02
N SER A 123 -6.13 -1.60 3.59
CA SER A 123 -6.27 -1.85 5.02
C SER A 123 -6.76 -3.27 5.31
N ARG A 124 -6.30 -3.85 6.42
CA ARG A 124 -6.66 -5.22 6.82
C ARG A 124 -8.12 -5.34 7.27
N LEU A 125 -8.68 -4.26 7.82
CA LEU A 125 -10.07 -4.25 8.27
C LEU A 125 -11.08 -4.18 7.11
N ALA A 126 -10.74 -3.51 6.00
CA ALA A 126 -11.59 -3.50 4.79
C ALA A 126 -11.84 -4.92 4.25
N GLU A 127 -10.83 -5.80 4.33
CA GLU A 127 -10.96 -7.21 3.95
C GLU A 127 -11.98 -7.98 4.82
N GLN A 128 -12.10 -7.66 6.11
CA GLN A 128 -13.00 -8.40 7.03
C GLN A 128 -14.49 -8.10 6.81
N GLY A 129 -14.78 -7.24 5.83
CA GLY A 129 -16.11 -6.88 5.38
C GLY A 129 -16.94 -6.12 6.41
N ASN A 130 -18.16 -5.79 5.99
CA ASN A 130 -19.10 -4.93 6.71
C ASN A 130 -19.34 -5.35 8.18
N SER A 131 -19.27 -6.65 8.47
CA SER A 131 -19.55 -7.17 9.82
C SER A 131 -18.45 -6.94 10.85
N GLY A 132 -17.18 -6.87 10.44
CA GLY A 132 -16.04 -6.55 11.32
C GLY A 132 -15.93 -5.04 11.54
N LEU A 133 -16.06 -4.29 10.45
CA LEU A 133 -16.03 -2.82 10.46
C LEU A 133 -17.19 -2.21 11.25
N ALA A 134 -18.44 -2.67 11.05
CA ALA A 134 -19.59 -2.15 11.78
C ALA A 134 -19.56 -2.41 13.31
N LYS A 135 -18.70 -3.32 13.78
CA LYS A 135 -18.50 -3.59 15.20
C LYS A 135 -17.40 -2.71 15.82
N LEU A 136 -16.43 -2.25 15.04
CA LEU A 136 -15.39 -1.33 15.50
C LEU A 136 -15.75 0.14 15.29
N PHE A 137 -16.46 0.45 14.20
CA PHE A 137 -16.81 1.79 13.77
C PHE A 137 -18.33 1.98 13.81
N LYS A 138 -18.78 3.17 14.21
CA LYS A 138 -20.21 3.49 14.38
C LYS A 138 -20.85 3.63 12.99
N GLY A 139 -22.02 3.02 12.72
CA GLY A 139 -22.77 3.45 11.52
C GLY A 139 -24.01 2.68 11.06
N GLY A 140 -24.16 1.39 11.35
CA GLY A 140 -25.15 0.55 10.63
C GLY A 140 -26.61 1.00 10.68
N LEU A 141 -27.09 1.59 11.79
CA LEU A 141 -28.48 2.06 11.91
C LEU A 141 -28.71 3.49 11.40
N ALA A 142 -27.66 4.32 11.34
CA ALA A 142 -27.76 5.73 10.97
C ALA A 142 -27.72 5.95 9.45
N HIS A 143 -27.13 5.02 8.69
CA HIS A 143 -26.89 5.12 7.24
C HIS A 143 -27.66 4.09 6.42
N ARG A 144 -28.87 3.69 6.84
CA ARG A 144 -29.77 2.80 6.06
C ARG A 144 -29.13 1.48 5.57
N PHE A 145 -28.17 0.92 6.32
CA PHE A 145 -27.38 -0.27 5.98
C PHE A 145 -26.37 -0.11 4.84
N GLU A 146 -26.17 1.09 4.30
CA GLU A 146 -25.07 1.37 3.37
C GLU A 146 -23.74 1.38 4.14
N THR A 147 -22.68 0.93 3.45
CA THR A 147 -21.36 0.75 4.04
C THR A 147 -20.25 1.42 3.25
N GLY A 148 -20.56 2.05 2.12
CA GLY A 148 -19.58 2.61 1.21
C GLY A 148 -18.88 1.51 0.45
N LYS A 149 -19.64 0.55 -0.08
CA LYS A 149 -19.15 -0.67 -0.74
C LYS A 149 -17.98 -0.40 -1.68
N LEU A 150 -18.12 0.51 -2.64
CA LEU A 150 -17.07 0.78 -3.62
C LEU A 150 -15.81 1.41 -3.00
N ILE A 151 -15.96 2.27 -1.99
CA ILE A 151 -14.84 2.81 -1.23
C ILE A 151 -14.15 1.71 -0.40
N LEU A 152 -14.90 0.80 0.21
CA LEU A 152 -14.36 -0.34 0.96
C LEU A 152 -13.62 -1.33 0.06
N GLU A 153 -14.17 -1.66 -1.10
CA GLU A 153 -13.47 -2.44 -2.14
C GLU A 153 -12.19 -1.72 -2.59
N GLY A 154 -12.25 -0.41 -2.73
CA GLY A 154 -11.09 0.45 -2.97
C GLY A 154 -10.03 0.43 -1.85
N LEU A 155 -10.44 0.18 -0.61
CA LEU A 155 -9.57 0.13 0.58
C LEU A 155 -9.10 -1.29 0.92
N GLU A 156 -9.60 -2.32 0.23
CA GLU A 156 -9.16 -3.68 0.45
C GLU A 156 -7.69 -3.85 0.06
N LEU A 157 -6.96 -4.68 0.79
CA LEU A 157 -5.57 -4.99 0.46
C LEU A 157 -5.49 -5.62 -0.93
N GLY A 158 -4.66 -5.03 -1.80
CA GLY A 158 -4.55 -5.47 -3.19
C GLY A 158 -5.63 -4.88 -4.10
N SER A 159 -6.26 -3.77 -3.71
CA SER A 159 -7.27 -3.14 -4.54
C SER A 159 -6.71 -2.58 -5.86
N PRO A 160 -7.38 -2.84 -7.00
CA PRO A 160 -7.08 -2.20 -8.28
C PRO A 160 -7.05 -0.67 -8.21
N ASP A 161 -7.85 -0.05 -7.34
CA ASP A 161 -7.87 1.41 -7.17
C ASP A 161 -6.57 1.93 -6.58
N THR A 162 -6.09 1.32 -5.49
CA THR A 162 -4.80 1.72 -4.89
C THR A 162 -3.63 1.49 -5.85
N TRP A 163 -3.70 0.42 -6.65
CA TRP A 163 -2.72 0.17 -7.72
C TRP A 163 -2.74 1.27 -8.77
N ARG A 164 -3.92 1.59 -9.31
CA ARG A 164 -4.11 2.63 -10.32
C ARG A 164 -3.65 3.99 -9.83
N ILE A 165 -4.03 4.37 -8.61
CA ILE A 165 -3.58 5.63 -7.99
C ILE A 165 -2.06 5.66 -7.90
N ALA A 166 -1.41 4.57 -7.44
CA ALA A 166 0.05 4.47 -7.41
C ALA A 166 0.70 4.57 -8.80
N GLU A 167 0.10 3.99 -9.84
CA GLU A 167 0.60 4.15 -11.22
C GLU A 167 0.50 5.61 -11.70
N HIS A 168 -0.55 6.31 -11.28
CA HIS A 168 -0.84 7.69 -11.66
C HIS A 168 0.09 8.72 -11.00
N ASP A 169 0.51 8.48 -9.76
CA ASP A 169 1.30 9.43 -8.98
C ASP A 169 2.74 8.96 -8.69
N LEU A 170 2.92 7.76 -8.14
CA LEU A 170 4.22 7.21 -7.70
C LEU A 170 5.07 6.69 -8.86
N PHE A 171 4.44 6.00 -9.83
CA PHE A 171 5.13 5.40 -10.99
C PHE A 171 4.87 6.13 -12.31
N SER A 172 4.40 7.38 -12.23
CA SER A 172 4.23 8.26 -13.37
C SER A 172 5.56 8.57 -14.06
N ALA A 173 5.51 8.87 -15.35
CA ALA A 173 6.67 9.38 -16.08
C ALA A 173 7.09 10.78 -15.60
N LYS A 174 6.14 11.56 -15.07
CA LYS A 174 6.40 12.87 -14.45
C LYS A 174 6.66 12.69 -12.97
N LYS A 175 7.55 13.52 -12.42
CA LYS A 175 7.88 13.55 -11.00
C LYS A 175 6.77 14.26 -10.21
N PHE A 176 5.66 13.56 -10.00
CA PHE A 176 4.41 14.11 -9.48
C PHE A 176 4.58 14.70 -8.07
N TYR A 177 5.34 13.99 -7.25
CA TYR A 177 5.80 14.47 -5.95
C TYR A 177 7.18 15.08 -6.08
N ARG A 178 7.43 16.11 -5.26
CA ARG A 178 8.54 17.03 -5.45
C ARG A 178 9.88 16.34 -5.71
N GLY A 179 10.64 16.91 -6.65
CA GLY A 179 12.08 16.63 -6.82
C GLY A 179 12.98 17.80 -7.10
N SER A 180 12.42 19.00 -7.08
CA SER A 180 13.12 20.28 -7.14
C SER A 180 12.15 21.36 -6.61
N LYS A 181 12.70 22.49 -6.18
CA LYS A 181 11.90 23.63 -5.71
C LYS A 181 10.85 24.04 -6.76
N GLY A 182 9.59 24.13 -6.34
CA GLY A 182 8.48 24.60 -7.19
C GLY A 182 7.66 23.50 -7.87
N HIS A 183 7.89 22.21 -7.59
CA HIS A 183 7.09 21.10 -8.13
C HIS A 183 6.49 20.26 -7.01
N GLY A 184 5.18 19.99 -7.04
CA GLY A 184 4.50 19.05 -6.13
C GLY A 184 4.57 19.35 -4.62
N PRO A 185 3.79 18.63 -3.80
CA PRO A 185 3.72 18.85 -2.36
C PRO A 185 4.90 18.24 -1.59
N PHE A 186 5.25 18.82 -0.43
CA PHE A 186 6.00 18.12 0.61
C PHE A 186 5.07 17.11 1.30
N VAL A 187 5.35 15.81 1.15
CA VAL A 187 4.49 14.76 1.71
C VAL A 187 5.08 14.19 3.00
N PHE A 188 4.26 14.10 4.04
CA PHE A 188 4.60 13.52 5.33
C PHE A 188 3.60 12.43 5.67
N VAL A 189 4.07 11.27 6.10
CA VAL A 189 3.22 10.12 6.40
C VAL A 189 3.48 9.64 7.81
N PHE A 190 2.45 9.61 8.64
CA PHE A 190 2.52 9.06 9.99
C PHE A 190 1.75 7.75 10.07
N SER A 191 2.33 6.74 10.69
CA SER A 191 1.67 5.45 10.94
C SER A 191 1.73 5.11 12.42
N GLY A 192 0.61 4.69 13.00
CA GLY A 192 0.60 4.11 14.34
C GLY A 192 1.37 2.78 14.37
N THR A 193 1.68 2.33 15.59
CA THR A 193 2.28 1.00 15.84
C THR A 193 1.55 0.22 16.94
N GLY A 194 0.49 0.81 17.49
CA GLY A 194 -0.36 0.18 18.50
C GLY A 194 -1.60 -0.38 17.85
N THR A 195 -2.15 -1.46 18.39
CA THR A 195 -3.41 -2.05 17.92
C THR A 195 -4.56 -1.65 18.83
N TYR A 196 -5.80 -2.07 18.51
CA TYR A 196 -6.97 -1.80 19.37
C TYR A 196 -7.03 -2.67 20.64
N GLY A 197 -6.02 -3.50 20.89
CA GLY A 197 -5.92 -4.42 22.02
C GLY A 197 -6.80 -5.67 21.91
N ASP A 198 -6.59 -6.63 22.81
CA ASP A 198 -7.14 -8.00 22.70
C ASP A 198 -8.67 -8.06 22.66
N LEU A 199 -9.36 -7.17 23.39
CA LEU A 199 -10.82 -7.22 23.53
C LEU A 199 -11.54 -6.83 22.22
N LYS A 200 -11.00 -5.84 21.49
CA LYS A 200 -11.48 -5.48 20.15
C LYS A 200 -10.89 -6.39 19.06
N GLY A 201 -9.65 -6.85 19.24
CA GLY A 201 -8.99 -7.84 18.38
C GLY A 201 -9.71 -9.18 18.31
N PHE A 202 -10.37 -9.61 19.39
CA PHE A 202 -11.23 -10.81 19.37
C PHE A 202 -12.42 -10.67 18.43
N VAL A 203 -12.96 -9.46 18.29
CA VAL A 203 -14.16 -9.17 17.49
C VAL A 203 -13.82 -8.90 16.03
N ALA A 204 -12.62 -8.39 15.75
CA ALA A 204 -12.06 -8.24 14.42
C ALA A 204 -10.58 -8.63 14.44
N PRO A 205 -10.21 -9.84 13.99
CA PRO A 205 -8.83 -10.32 14.05
C PRO A 205 -7.81 -9.39 13.37
N GLY A 206 -8.25 -8.62 12.36
CA GLY A 206 -7.41 -7.66 11.65
C GLY A 206 -7.04 -6.43 12.49
N ALA A 207 -7.73 -6.23 13.62
CA ALA A 207 -7.52 -5.13 14.53
C ALA A 207 -6.35 -5.32 15.50
N ASN A 208 -5.71 -6.50 15.49
CA ASN A 208 -4.56 -6.85 16.34
C ASN A 208 -3.38 -7.41 15.53
N GLU A 209 -3.24 -6.99 14.27
CA GLU A 209 -2.15 -7.41 13.39
C GLU A 209 -0.84 -6.67 13.76
N ASP A 210 0.22 -7.41 14.04
CA ASP A 210 1.56 -6.83 14.26
C ASP A 210 2.06 -6.10 13.00
N GLY A 211 2.81 -5.02 13.18
CA GLY A 211 3.23 -4.13 12.10
C GLY A 211 2.13 -3.21 11.57
N SER A 212 0.99 -3.12 12.26
CA SER A 212 -0.13 -2.23 11.93
C SER A 212 -0.48 -1.27 13.07
N ASP A 213 -1.34 -0.31 12.77
CA ASP A 213 -2.01 0.54 13.78
C ASP A 213 -3.38 -0.04 14.22
N GLY A 214 -3.64 -1.32 13.93
CA GLY A 214 -4.94 -1.96 14.14
C GLY A 214 -5.95 -1.70 13.02
N THR A 215 -5.62 -0.96 11.95
CA THR A 215 -6.45 -0.86 10.73
C THR A 215 -5.58 -0.95 9.48
N VAL A 216 -4.53 -0.14 9.43
CA VAL A 216 -3.61 0.01 8.31
C VAL A 216 -2.22 -0.47 8.74
N ARG A 217 -1.60 -1.28 7.88
CA ARG A 217 -0.21 -1.71 8.07
C ARG A 217 0.72 -0.53 7.88
N ALA A 218 1.80 -0.43 8.66
CA ALA A 218 2.84 0.57 8.43
C ALA A 218 3.40 0.50 6.98
N ALA A 219 3.52 -0.72 6.45
CA ALA A 219 3.89 -0.98 5.06
C ALA A 219 2.87 -0.47 4.03
N ALA A 220 1.57 -0.48 4.38
CA ALA A 220 0.49 0.01 3.52
C ALA A 220 0.30 1.53 3.60
N ALA A 221 0.68 2.14 4.72
CA ALA A 221 0.64 3.59 4.90
C ALA A 221 1.78 4.31 4.15
N SER A 222 2.99 3.76 4.19
CA SER A 222 4.16 4.32 3.52
C SER A 222 3.99 4.38 2.00
N LEU A 223 4.31 5.53 1.39
CA LEU A 223 4.32 5.71 -0.08
C LEU A 223 5.62 5.24 -0.73
N ASN A 224 6.67 5.01 0.07
CA ASN A 224 7.95 4.53 -0.44
C ASN A 224 7.77 3.10 -0.96
N SER A 225 7.79 2.97 -2.28
CA SER A 225 7.50 1.74 -3.01
C SER A 225 8.45 1.50 -4.19
N ILE A 226 8.42 0.29 -4.71
CA ILE A 226 9.03 -0.10 -5.99
C ILE A 226 8.01 -0.91 -6.77
N LYS A 227 8.15 -0.93 -8.10
CA LYS A 227 7.40 -1.83 -8.96
C LYS A 227 8.36 -2.84 -9.57
N ILE A 228 8.01 -4.10 -9.55
CA ILE A 228 8.72 -5.20 -10.19
C ILE A 228 7.80 -5.76 -11.26
N ALA A 229 8.29 -5.86 -12.49
CA ALA A 229 7.63 -6.58 -13.55
C ALA A 229 8.37 -7.89 -13.80
N ILE A 230 7.64 -9.00 -13.79
CA ILE A 230 8.13 -10.33 -14.10
C ILE A 230 7.39 -10.84 -15.34
N ASP A 231 8.14 -11.07 -16.40
CA ASP A 231 7.64 -11.50 -17.69
C ASP A 231 7.91 -13.00 -17.90
N TYR A 232 6.83 -13.78 -17.85
CA TYR A 232 6.80 -15.21 -18.13
C TYR A 232 6.16 -15.51 -19.51
N SER A 233 6.15 -14.54 -20.43
CA SER A 233 5.71 -14.77 -21.81
C SER A 233 6.62 -15.74 -22.58
N ASP A 234 7.89 -15.86 -22.16
CA ASP A 234 8.77 -16.98 -22.47
C ASP A 234 9.08 -17.69 -21.14
N PRO A 235 8.32 -18.73 -20.76
CA PRO A 235 8.49 -19.41 -19.48
C PRO A 235 9.84 -20.12 -19.35
N ALA A 236 10.55 -20.39 -20.45
CA ALA A 236 11.91 -20.95 -20.41
C ALA A 236 12.97 -19.89 -20.10
N ASN A 237 12.70 -18.60 -20.34
CA ASN A 237 13.60 -17.48 -20.09
C ASN A 237 12.88 -16.32 -19.39
N PRO A 238 12.43 -16.50 -18.14
CA PRO A 238 11.73 -15.47 -17.40
C PRO A 238 12.59 -14.22 -17.24
N LYS A 239 11.98 -13.04 -17.39
CA LYS A 239 12.67 -11.76 -17.24
C LYS A 239 12.08 -10.98 -16.08
N ALA A 240 12.94 -10.35 -15.29
CA ALA A 240 12.52 -9.45 -14.22
C ALA A 240 13.14 -8.07 -14.42
N SER A 241 12.35 -7.03 -14.20
CA SER A 241 12.81 -5.63 -14.21
C SER A 241 12.20 -4.87 -13.04
N GLY A 242 13.01 -4.01 -12.42
CA GLY A 242 12.56 -3.10 -11.38
C GLY A 242 12.28 -1.73 -11.96
N LYS A 243 11.35 -1.01 -11.33
CA LYS A 243 11.09 0.40 -11.57
C LYS A 243 11.01 1.10 -10.22
N ARG A 244 11.89 2.06 -10.00
CA ARG A 244 11.74 2.98 -8.87
C ARG A 244 10.64 3.97 -9.19
N GLY A 245 9.89 4.37 -8.17
CA GLY A 245 8.96 5.48 -8.34
C GLY A 245 9.71 6.76 -8.68
N ASN A 246 9.07 7.63 -9.48
CA ASN A 246 9.65 8.90 -9.89
C ASN A 246 9.36 9.97 -8.82
N TYR A 247 9.94 9.79 -7.64
CA TYR A 247 9.83 10.68 -6.49
C TYR A 247 11.11 10.61 -5.65
N ASP A 248 11.33 11.63 -4.83
CA ASP A 248 12.29 11.52 -3.73
C ASP A 248 11.63 10.81 -2.54
N ALA A 249 12.44 10.11 -1.73
CA ALA A 249 11.92 9.32 -0.62
C ALA A 249 11.04 10.17 0.31
N PHE A 250 9.88 9.64 0.68
CA PHE A 250 8.92 10.36 1.51
C PHE A 250 9.30 10.32 2.98
N ALA A 251 9.03 11.43 3.69
CA ALA A 251 9.11 11.52 5.14
C ALA A 251 8.06 10.64 5.81
N PHE A 252 8.47 9.46 6.27
CA PHE A 252 7.62 8.48 6.95
C PHE A 252 8.01 8.37 8.43
N ALA A 253 7.06 8.56 9.34
CA ALA A 253 7.28 8.45 10.79
C ALA A 253 6.33 7.42 11.43
N LEU A 254 6.90 6.54 12.24
CA LEU A 254 6.13 5.72 13.16
C LEU A 254 5.71 6.55 14.37
N VAL A 255 4.49 6.34 14.86
CA VAL A 255 3.93 6.94 16.08
C VAL A 255 3.78 5.83 17.12
N PRO A 256 4.82 5.60 17.96
CA PRO A 256 4.86 4.43 18.83
C PRO A 256 3.66 4.33 19.76
N GLY A 257 3.07 3.14 19.83
CA GLY A 257 2.01 2.79 20.79
C GLY A 257 0.63 3.41 20.51
N ARG A 258 0.46 4.14 19.40
CA ARG A 258 -0.83 4.69 18.99
C ARG A 258 -1.50 3.79 17.97
N ASN A 259 -2.79 3.54 18.16
CA ASN A 259 -3.63 2.89 17.15
C ASN A 259 -4.19 3.88 16.12
N HIS A 260 -4.89 3.37 15.12
CA HIS A 260 -5.39 4.12 13.97
C HIS A 260 -6.19 5.38 14.35
N SER A 261 -7.00 5.31 15.41
CA SER A 261 -7.81 6.44 15.90
C SER A 261 -7.07 7.38 16.85
N GLU A 262 -5.96 6.93 17.41
CA GLU A 262 -5.13 7.68 18.35
C GLU A 262 -3.93 8.36 17.67
N VAL A 263 -3.67 8.07 16.39
CA VAL A 263 -2.71 8.87 15.61
C VAL A 263 -3.22 10.31 15.49
N VAL A 264 -4.53 10.49 15.35
CA VAL A 264 -5.21 11.79 15.40
C VAL A 264 -5.40 12.20 16.86
N PRO A 265 -4.89 13.36 17.30
CA PRO A 265 -5.10 13.83 18.67
C PRO A 265 -6.58 14.10 18.98
N GLN A 266 -7.05 13.64 20.13
CA GLN A 266 -8.46 13.76 20.57
C GLN A 266 -8.68 14.81 21.67
N ASP A 267 -7.62 15.48 22.14
CA ASP A 267 -7.70 16.58 23.10
C ASP A 267 -6.72 17.66 22.66
N ALA A 268 -7.22 18.87 22.41
CA ALA A 268 -6.40 20.01 22.01
C ALA A 268 -5.40 20.45 23.09
N ASN A 269 -5.55 19.99 24.34
CA ASN A 269 -4.65 20.32 25.44
C ASN A 269 -3.65 19.20 25.77
N ASP A 270 -3.67 18.07 25.04
CA ASP A 270 -2.66 17.02 25.17
C ASP A 270 -1.37 17.45 24.45
N ASP A 271 -0.66 18.42 25.00
CA ASP A 271 0.62 18.93 24.46
C ASP A 271 1.71 17.84 24.39
N LYS A 272 1.50 16.69 25.04
CA LYS A 272 2.39 15.53 25.00
C LYS A 272 2.08 14.60 23.84
N HIS A 273 0.98 14.81 23.11
CA HIS A 273 0.65 14.00 21.97
C HIS A 273 1.71 14.16 20.86
N PRO A 274 2.42 13.10 20.46
CA PRO A 274 3.56 13.21 19.55
C PRO A 274 3.17 13.77 18.17
N THR A 275 1.92 13.53 17.73
CA THR A 275 1.41 14.02 16.45
C THR A 275 1.35 15.54 16.36
N PHE A 276 1.00 16.26 17.43
CA PHE A 276 0.89 17.73 17.38
C PHE A 276 2.22 18.39 17.05
N ALA A 277 3.27 18.04 17.80
CA ALA A 277 4.62 18.54 17.57
C ALA A 277 5.10 18.23 16.14
N ARG A 278 4.80 17.03 15.64
CA ARG A 278 5.17 16.62 14.27
C ARG A 278 4.39 17.37 13.20
N ILE A 279 3.08 17.59 13.37
CA ILE A 279 2.28 18.43 12.45
C ILE A 279 2.90 19.83 12.38
N LYS A 280 3.25 20.42 13.54
CA LYS A 280 3.93 21.72 13.57
C LYS A 280 5.22 21.72 12.74
N GLN A 281 6.10 20.74 12.97
CA GLN A 281 7.36 20.61 12.25
C GLN A 281 7.14 20.50 10.74
N CYS A 282 6.13 19.73 10.31
CA CYS A 282 5.78 19.58 8.90
C CYS A 282 5.30 20.91 8.29
N LEU A 283 4.41 21.63 8.98
CA LEU A 283 3.91 22.94 8.55
C LEU A 283 5.01 24.02 8.48
N ASP A 284 6.08 23.87 9.28
CA ASP A 284 7.25 24.77 9.27
C ASP A 284 8.23 24.50 8.08
N VAL A 285 8.02 23.42 7.30
CA VAL A 285 8.85 23.08 6.13
C VAL A 285 8.48 23.93 4.93
N ASP A 286 9.40 24.76 4.45
CA ASP A 286 9.23 25.66 3.29
C ASP A 286 10.32 25.48 2.21
N SER A 287 11.20 24.50 2.41
CA SER A 287 12.40 24.31 1.60
C SER A 287 12.83 22.85 1.62
N ASP A 288 13.49 22.43 0.54
CA ASP A 288 13.94 21.05 0.37
C ASP A 288 14.93 20.66 1.48
N ALA A 289 15.82 21.58 1.89
CA ALA A 289 16.75 21.34 2.99
C ALA A 289 16.06 21.04 4.33
N LYS A 290 14.98 21.77 4.66
CA LYS A 290 14.17 21.48 5.86
C LYS A 290 13.43 20.16 5.73
N TYR A 291 12.89 19.85 4.54
CA TYR A 291 12.22 18.58 4.27
C TYR A 291 13.17 17.40 4.46
N GLU A 292 14.36 17.44 3.85
CA GLU A 292 15.38 16.40 3.97
C GLU A 292 15.87 16.23 5.41
N THR A 293 16.03 17.33 6.15
CA THR A 293 16.38 17.28 7.58
C THR A 293 15.31 16.55 8.38
N LEU A 294 14.03 16.90 8.19
CA LEU A 294 12.93 16.29 8.92
C LEU A 294 12.72 14.82 8.51
N ARG A 295 12.88 14.49 7.22
CA ARG A 295 12.87 13.11 6.72
C ARG A 295 13.97 12.27 7.39
N GLY A 296 15.21 12.76 7.40
CA GLY A 296 16.34 12.07 8.04
C GLY A 296 16.15 11.88 9.55
N GLN A 297 15.50 12.85 10.22
CA GLN A 297 15.09 12.69 11.61
C GLN A 297 14.10 11.54 11.79
N PHE A 298 13.03 11.48 10.99
CA PHE A 298 12.05 10.39 11.06
C PHE A 298 12.67 9.02 10.77
N GLU A 299 13.58 8.93 9.81
CA GLU A 299 14.31 7.69 9.54
C GLU A 299 15.16 7.23 10.74
N THR A 300 15.81 8.17 11.41
CA THR A 300 16.60 7.89 12.62
C THR A 300 15.71 7.44 13.76
N GLU A 301 14.58 8.11 13.98
CA GLU A 301 13.58 7.74 14.99
C GLU A 301 12.99 6.35 14.73
N ASN A 302 12.64 6.02 13.48
CA ASN A 302 12.12 4.70 13.11
C ASN A 302 13.16 3.59 13.34
N LYS A 303 14.43 3.84 12.99
CA LYS A 303 15.53 2.90 13.27
C LYS A 303 15.71 2.69 14.78
N ALA A 304 15.67 3.76 15.56
CA ALA A 304 15.77 3.68 17.01
C ALA A 304 14.58 2.91 17.63
N PHE A 305 13.36 3.12 17.12
CA PHE A 305 12.18 2.37 17.51
C PHE A 305 12.39 0.86 17.30
N TYR A 306 12.72 0.41 16.08
CA TYR A 306 12.93 -1.02 15.83
C TYR A 306 14.13 -1.61 16.58
N ALA A 307 15.20 -0.83 16.80
CA ALA A 307 16.31 -1.26 17.65
C ALA A 307 15.88 -1.45 19.13
N GLY A 308 14.87 -0.70 19.58
CA GLY A 308 14.21 -0.89 20.87
C GLY A 308 13.31 -2.13 20.88
N GLU A 309 12.48 -2.31 19.85
CA GLU A 309 11.60 -3.48 19.70
C GLU A 309 12.38 -4.80 19.64
N ALA A 310 13.53 -4.81 18.97
CA ALA A 310 14.40 -5.98 18.87
C ALA A 310 14.95 -6.50 20.22
N LYS A 311 14.87 -5.69 21.29
CA LYS A 311 15.29 -6.08 22.66
C LYS A 311 14.16 -6.68 23.49
N LYS A 312 12.91 -6.60 23.03
CA LYS A 312 11.75 -7.14 23.74
C LYS A 312 11.54 -8.61 23.37
N ASP A 313 10.76 -9.31 24.19
CA ASP A 313 10.28 -10.66 23.88
C ASP A 313 9.51 -10.66 22.56
N ASP A 314 9.61 -11.75 21.80
CA ASP A 314 9.02 -11.91 20.46
C ASP A 314 7.51 -11.64 20.43
N GLY A 315 6.77 -12.10 21.44
CA GLY A 315 5.32 -11.87 21.55
C GLY A 315 4.90 -10.48 22.03
N LYS A 316 5.85 -9.56 22.30
CA LYS A 316 5.59 -8.21 22.83
C LYS A 316 6.22 -7.09 22.00
N ARG A 317 7.04 -7.44 21.01
CA ARG A 317 7.68 -6.49 20.09
C ARG A 317 6.80 -6.23 18.89
N VAL A 318 7.02 -5.08 18.27
CA VAL A 318 6.52 -4.79 16.92
C VAL A 318 7.58 -5.21 15.91
N HIS A 319 7.27 -6.15 15.02
CA HIS A 319 8.21 -6.60 13.99
C HIS A 319 8.27 -5.64 12.79
N ARG A 320 9.33 -5.78 11.99
CA ARG A 320 9.48 -5.13 10.69
C ARG A 320 8.76 -5.93 9.63
N TYR A 321 7.93 -5.25 8.83
CA TYR A 321 7.18 -5.89 7.75
C TYR A 321 7.32 -5.15 6.42
N GLN A 322 7.04 -5.88 5.34
CA GLN A 322 6.83 -5.35 4.00
C GLN A 322 5.59 -6.03 3.41
N GLN A 323 4.93 -5.38 2.47
CA GLN A 323 3.87 -6.04 1.69
C GLN A 323 4.20 -6.07 0.20
N PHE A 324 3.80 -7.15 -0.47
CA PHE A 324 3.90 -7.33 -1.91
C PHE A 324 2.48 -7.37 -2.48
N LEU A 325 2.13 -6.39 -3.29
CA LEU A 325 0.87 -6.35 -4.03
C LEU A 325 1.16 -7.04 -5.37
N VAL A 326 0.63 -8.22 -5.58
CA VAL A 326 0.82 -9.03 -6.80
C VAL A 326 -0.39 -8.85 -7.70
N ARG A 327 -0.16 -8.50 -8.96
CA ARG A 327 -1.14 -8.55 -10.05
C ARG A 327 -0.68 -9.56 -11.10
N VAL A 328 -1.56 -10.44 -11.56
CA VAL A 328 -1.26 -11.40 -12.62
C VAL A 328 -2.15 -11.15 -13.83
N ASN A 329 -1.53 -10.93 -14.99
CA ASN A 329 -2.18 -10.78 -16.29
C ASN A 329 -1.60 -11.78 -17.29
N ASP A 330 -2.33 -12.07 -18.36
CA ASP A 330 -1.80 -12.80 -19.51
C ASP A 330 -1.12 -11.86 -20.52
N ASP A 331 -0.53 -12.45 -21.55
CA ASP A 331 0.17 -11.74 -22.61
C ASP A 331 -0.72 -10.97 -23.59
N MET A 332 -2.04 -11.11 -23.46
CA MET A 332 -3.04 -10.27 -24.12
C MET A 332 -3.56 -9.16 -23.21
N GLY A 333 -3.08 -9.07 -21.97
CA GLY A 333 -3.50 -8.09 -20.97
C GLY A 333 -4.79 -8.45 -20.23
N ASN A 334 -5.28 -9.69 -20.36
CA ASN A 334 -6.43 -10.15 -19.59
C ASN A 334 -6.00 -10.50 -18.16
N GLU A 335 -6.88 -10.25 -17.20
CA GLU A 335 -6.67 -10.60 -15.80
C GLU A 335 -6.67 -12.13 -15.60
N VAL A 336 -5.72 -12.63 -14.82
CA VAL A 336 -5.64 -14.05 -14.44
C VAL A 336 -6.16 -14.19 -13.01
N THR A 337 -7.43 -14.59 -12.88
CA THR A 337 -8.12 -14.59 -11.57
C THR A 337 -7.97 -15.89 -10.78
N ASP A 338 -7.68 -17.01 -11.44
CA ASP A 338 -7.50 -18.31 -10.80
C ASP A 338 -6.02 -18.73 -10.84
N TYR A 339 -5.28 -18.26 -9.84
CA TYR A 339 -3.86 -18.55 -9.70
C TYR A 339 -3.48 -18.78 -8.23
N ARG A 340 -2.28 -19.30 -8.03
CA ARG A 340 -1.66 -19.51 -6.73
C ARG A 340 -0.18 -19.19 -6.81
N VAL A 341 0.32 -18.55 -5.74
CA VAL A 341 1.75 -18.35 -5.53
C VAL A 341 2.11 -19.01 -4.22
N ASP A 342 2.99 -19.99 -4.27
CA ASP A 342 3.47 -20.73 -3.11
C ASP A 342 4.99 -20.58 -2.98
N PHE A 343 5.49 -20.74 -1.76
CA PHE A 343 6.92 -20.60 -1.47
C PHE A 343 7.44 -21.80 -0.68
N HIS A 344 8.66 -22.22 -1.03
CA HIS A 344 9.33 -23.38 -0.47
C HIS A 344 10.80 -23.07 -0.24
N VAL A 345 11.41 -23.69 0.77
CA VAL A 345 12.87 -23.78 0.85
C VAL A 345 13.31 -24.99 0.04
N VAL A 346 14.17 -24.76 -0.96
CA VAL A 346 14.58 -25.74 -1.97
C VAL A 346 16.07 -25.58 -2.28
N ASP A 347 16.65 -26.47 -3.07
CA ASP A 347 17.99 -26.30 -3.66
C ASP A 347 17.93 -26.37 -5.19
N ASP A 348 19.08 -26.23 -5.84
CA ASP A 348 19.21 -26.16 -7.30
C ASP A 348 18.85 -27.48 -8.01
N THR A 349 18.67 -28.58 -7.28
CA THR A 349 18.34 -29.88 -7.85
C THR A 349 16.90 -29.97 -8.38
N ILE A 350 16.01 -29.06 -7.97
CA ILE A 350 14.58 -29.09 -8.31
C ILE A 350 14.04 -27.79 -8.91
N ALA A 351 14.90 -26.83 -9.27
CA ALA A 351 14.47 -25.62 -9.97
C ALA A 351 13.82 -25.98 -11.31
N GLY A 352 12.58 -25.56 -11.54
CA GLY A 352 11.80 -25.90 -12.73
C GLY A 352 11.33 -27.36 -12.81
N SER A 353 11.41 -28.14 -11.71
CA SER A 353 10.96 -29.54 -11.70
C SER A 353 9.48 -29.69 -11.37
N ASN A 354 8.91 -30.86 -11.69
CA ASN A 354 7.50 -31.16 -11.45
C ASN A 354 7.29 -31.85 -10.09
N ILE A 355 6.28 -31.42 -9.33
CA ILE A 355 5.92 -32.01 -8.02
C ILE A 355 5.55 -33.50 -8.07
N LYS A 356 5.14 -34.01 -9.24
CA LYS A 356 4.79 -35.43 -9.43
C LYS A 356 6.00 -36.36 -9.48
N GLU A 357 7.20 -35.82 -9.60
CA GLU A 357 8.43 -36.60 -9.67
C GLU A 357 8.88 -37.04 -8.27
N ALA A 358 9.26 -38.31 -8.12
CA ALA A 358 9.65 -38.87 -6.83
C ALA A 358 10.88 -38.17 -6.22
N GLU A 359 11.82 -37.72 -7.05
CA GLU A 359 13.00 -36.98 -6.61
C GLU A 359 12.64 -35.57 -6.12
N THR A 360 11.69 -34.89 -6.78
CA THR A 360 11.14 -33.62 -6.30
C THR A 360 10.54 -33.76 -4.91
N LEU A 361 9.73 -34.79 -4.68
CA LEU A 361 9.13 -35.05 -3.36
C LEU A 361 10.18 -35.28 -2.27
N LYS A 362 11.26 -36.02 -2.56
CA LYS A 362 12.37 -36.24 -1.61
C LYS A 362 13.09 -34.94 -1.30
N ALA A 363 13.36 -34.10 -2.30
CA ALA A 363 14.00 -32.79 -2.11
C ALA A 363 13.13 -31.85 -1.28
N LEU A 364 11.81 -31.83 -1.48
CA LEU A 364 10.89 -31.06 -0.64
C LEU A 364 10.85 -31.56 0.80
N GLN A 365 10.85 -32.88 1.01
CA GLN A 365 10.88 -33.49 2.35
C GLN A 365 12.17 -33.11 3.11
N LYS A 366 13.32 -33.05 2.42
CA LYS A 366 14.61 -32.63 3.00
C LYS A 366 14.52 -31.26 3.68
N TYR A 367 13.76 -30.32 3.10
CA TYR A 367 13.64 -28.94 3.59
C TYR A 367 12.30 -28.62 4.24
N GLN A 368 11.50 -29.64 4.58
CA GLN A 368 10.14 -29.47 5.10
C GLN A 368 10.09 -28.55 6.33
N LYS A 369 11.02 -28.70 7.28
CA LYS A 369 11.03 -27.88 8.52
C LYS A 369 11.32 -26.40 8.26
N LEU A 370 12.20 -26.10 7.30
CA LEU A 370 12.52 -24.72 6.92
C LEU A 370 11.36 -24.10 6.12
N THR A 371 10.74 -24.89 5.22
CA THR A 371 9.53 -24.50 4.51
C THR A 371 8.36 -24.24 5.46
N GLN A 372 8.16 -25.09 6.47
CA GLN A 372 7.14 -24.86 7.50
C GLN A 372 7.40 -23.57 8.26
N PHE A 373 8.66 -23.29 8.63
CA PHE A 373 9.00 -22.03 9.30
C PHE A 373 8.72 -20.81 8.41
N LEU A 374 9.06 -20.88 7.12
CA LEU A 374 8.73 -19.85 6.12
C LEU A 374 7.22 -19.58 6.10
N GLN A 375 6.40 -20.63 5.99
CA GLN A 375 4.95 -20.51 5.90
C GLN A 375 4.32 -19.99 7.19
N ASP A 376 4.79 -20.44 8.35
CA ASP A 376 4.18 -20.12 9.64
C ASP A 376 4.64 -18.78 10.23
N ASN A 377 5.84 -18.31 9.89
CA ASN A 377 6.47 -17.17 10.57
C ASN A 377 6.86 -16.03 9.64
N VAL A 378 7.22 -16.33 8.38
CA VAL A 378 7.67 -15.29 7.43
C VAL A 378 6.48 -14.74 6.65
N ILE A 379 5.63 -15.61 6.11
CA ILE A 379 4.41 -15.20 5.41
C ILE A 379 3.32 -14.94 6.46
N ALA A 380 3.27 -13.72 6.97
CA ALA A 380 2.35 -13.35 8.05
C ALA A 380 0.88 -13.30 7.58
N HIS A 381 0.64 -12.93 6.32
CA HIS A 381 -0.70 -12.87 5.76
C HIS A 381 -0.70 -12.92 4.23
N VAL A 382 -1.74 -13.51 3.65
CA VAL A 382 -2.03 -13.40 2.21
C VAL A 382 -3.48 -12.97 2.03
N ASN A 383 -3.71 -11.82 1.41
CA ASN A 383 -5.06 -11.41 1.00
C ASN A 383 -5.27 -11.71 -0.49
N LYS A 384 -6.47 -12.19 -0.85
CA LYS A 384 -6.94 -12.26 -2.23
C LYS A 384 -8.07 -11.26 -2.37
N HIS A 385 -7.89 -10.27 -3.24
CA HIS A 385 -8.87 -9.20 -3.39
C HIS A 385 -10.25 -9.76 -3.74
N SER A 386 -11.28 -9.35 -3.00
CA SER A 386 -12.58 -10.02 -3.00
C SER A 386 -13.33 -9.95 -4.32
N THR A 387 -13.26 -8.80 -5.02
CA THR A 387 -13.95 -8.58 -6.30
C THR A 387 -13.05 -8.70 -7.51
N ASN A 388 -11.73 -8.71 -7.33
CA ASN A 388 -10.76 -8.90 -8.42
C ASN A 388 -9.62 -9.83 -7.99
N PRO A 389 -9.84 -11.15 -8.07
CA PRO A 389 -8.90 -12.15 -7.57
C PRO A 389 -7.55 -12.21 -8.31
N SER A 390 -7.38 -11.46 -9.41
CA SER A 390 -6.08 -11.29 -10.09
C SER A 390 -5.07 -10.49 -9.25
N TYR A 391 -5.55 -9.80 -8.21
CA TYR A 391 -4.74 -9.07 -7.25
C TYR A 391 -4.68 -9.79 -5.90
N ARG A 392 -3.47 -9.84 -5.33
CA ARG A 392 -3.21 -10.41 -4.00
C ARG A 392 -2.21 -9.57 -3.23
N THR A 393 -2.28 -9.60 -1.91
CA THR A 393 -1.30 -8.94 -1.04
C THR A 393 -0.65 -9.95 -0.12
N PHE A 394 0.66 -10.12 -0.25
CA PHE A 394 1.49 -10.91 0.67
C PHE A 394 2.09 -9.98 1.72
N PHE A 395 1.94 -10.29 2.99
CA PHE A 395 2.54 -9.56 4.09
C PHE A 395 3.66 -10.38 4.70
N ILE A 396 4.86 -9.84 4.68
CA ILE A 396 6.10 -10.58 4.98
C ILE A 396 6.74 -9.99 6.22
N ASN A 397 6.97 -10.84 7.22
CA ASN A 397 7.74 -10.50 8.43
C ASN A 397 9.24 -10.59 8.11
N LEU A 398 9.89 -9.43 8.05
CA LEU A 398 11.30 -9.33 7.68
C LEU A 398 12.24 -9.83 8.77
N ASP A 399 11.84 -9.72 10.04
CA ASP A 399 12.65 -10.23 11.15
C ASP A 399 12.69 -11.76 11.15
N LYS A 400 11.55 -12.41 10.88
CA LYS A 400 11.47 -13.86 10.70
C LYS A 400 12.12 -14.32 9.41
N LEU A 401 12.07 -13.51 8.35
CA LEU A 401 12.82 -13.78 7.12
C LEU A 401 14.33 -13.81 7.39
N GLU A 402 14.87 -12.80 8.09
CA GLU A 402 16.29 -12.76 8.45
C GLU A 402 16.69 -13.94 9.37
N GLU A 403 15.79 -14.40 10.23
CA GLU A 403 15.98 -15.65 10.99
C GLU A 403 16.02 -16.88 10.09
N LEU A 404 15.07 -17.03 9.17
CA LEU A 404 15.05 -18.13 8.20
C LEU A 404 16.32 -18.14 7.35
N GLN A 405 16.75 -16.99 6.84
CA GLN A 405 17.97 -16.87 6.02
C GLN A 405 19.21 -17.32 6.78
N ARG A 406 19.34 -16.96 8.07
CA ARG A 406 20.42 -17.47 8.93
C ARG A 406 20.37 -18.99 9.09
N ARG A 407 19.17 -19.54 9.33
CA ARG A 407 18.97 -20.99 9.48
C ARG A 407 19.25 -21.75 8.19
N VAL A 408 18.80 -21.26 7.04
CA VAL A 408 19.12 -21.82 5.71
C VAL A 408 20.63 -21.87 5.52
N LYS A 409 21.33 -20.77 5.81
CA LYS A 409 22.80 -20.70 5.67
C LYS A 409 23.54 -21.70 6.58
N SER A 410 23.04 -21.96 7.79
CA SER A 410 23.71 -22.87 8.74
C SER A 410 23.30 -24.35 8.59
N GLU A 411 22.01 -24.61 8.35
CA GLU A 411 21.41 -25.94 8.35
C GLU A 411 21.36 -26.56 6.94
N ALA A 412 21.30 -25.73 5.89
CA ALA A 412 21.06 -26.13 4.51
C ALA A 412 21.86 -25.29 3.49
N PRO A 413 23.21 -25.32 3.51
CA PRO A 413 24.02 -24.55 2.56
C PRO A 413 23.65 -24.87 1.10
N GLY A 414 23.44 -23.83 0.29
CA GLY A 414 23.02 -23.94 -1.11
C GLY A 414 21.50 -23.95 -1.32
N ALA A 415 20.70 -24.08 -0.25
CA ALA A 415 19.26 -23.90 -0.35
C ALA A 415 18.86 -22.42 -0.44
N PHE A 416 17.71 -22.15 -1.04
CA PHE A 416 17.12 -20.83 -1.25
C PHE A 416 15.59 -20.89 -1.15
N ILE A 417 14.94 -19.72 -1.12
CA ILE A 417 13.47 -19.63 -1.19
C ILE A 417 13.05 -19.67 -2.67
N GLY A 418 12.42 -20.77 -3.06
CA GLY A 418 11.80 -20.96 -4.36
C GLY A 418 10.32 -20.58 -4.35
N MET A 419 9.85 -20.02 -5.45
CA MET A 419 8.46 -19.66 -5.71
C MET A 419 7.86 -20.55 -6.77
N ASN A 420 6.62 -20.97 -6.55
CA ASN A 420 5.77 -21.58 -7.56
C ASN A 420 4.72 -20.56 -7.97
N LEU A 421 4.49 -20.40 -9.27
CA LEU A 421 3.29 -19.77 -9.81
C LEU A 421 2.48 -20.85 -10.52
N ASP A 422 1.24 -21.06 -10.09
CA ASP A 422 0.27 -21.91 -10.77
C ASP A 422 -0.89 -21.05 -11.27
N ALA A 423 -1.40 -21.28 -12.47
CA ALA A 423 -2.59 -20.59 -12.97
C ALA A 423 -3.45 -21.50 -13.83
N ILE A 424 -4.77 -21.33 -13.71
CA ILE A 424 -5.76 -22.02 -14.54
C ILE A 424 -6.24 -21.04 -15.61
N GLY A 425 -6.21 -21.49 -16.86
CA GLY A 425 -6.67 -20.68 -17.96
C GLY A 425 -8.20 -20.49 -17.95
N PRO A 426 -8.71 -19.47 -18.66
CA PRO A 426 -10.11 -19.05 -18.57
C PRO A 426 -11.10 -20.07 -19.13
N THR A 427 -10.62 -21.04 -19.92
CA THR A 427 -11.43 -22.12 -20.50
C THR A 427 -10.61 -23.40 -20.54
N ARG A 428 -11.23 -24.55 -20.84
CA ARG A 428 -10.53 -25.83 -20.95
C ARG A 428 -9.45 -25.84 -22.03
N ASP A 429 -9.66 -25.13 -23.14
CA ASP A 429 -8.78 -25.13 -24.29
C ASP A 429 -7.85 -23.91 -24.32
N ILE A 430 -7.77 -23.15 -23.23
CA ILE A 430 -6.82 -22.06 -23.07
C ILE A 430 -6.12 -22.27 -21.75
N SER A 431 -4.80 -22.40 -21.77
CA SER A 431 -3.99 -22.68 -20.58
C SER A 431 -2.85 -21.67 -20.41
N TYR A 432 -2.15 -21.81 -19.29
CA TYR A 432 -0.88 -21.16 -19.01
C TYR A 432 0.14 -22.26 -18.72
N ASP A 433 1.35 -22.19 -19.30
CA ASP A 433 2.39 -23.21 -19.12
C ASP A 433 3.17 -23.04 -17.81
N THR A 434 2.45 -22.97 -16.70
CA THR A 434 3.01 -22.62 -15.39
C THR A 434 3.86 -23.72 -14.75
N HIS A 435 3.87 -24.93 -15.31
CA HIS A 435 4.70 -26.04 -14.84
C HIS A 435 6.21 -25.73 -14.93
N LEU A 436 6.61 -24.80 -15.81
CA LEU A 436 7.98 -24.32 -15.94
C LEU A 436 8.33 -23.24 -14.90
N LEU A 437 7.33 -22.75 -14.16
CA LEU A 437 7.45 -21.65 -13.20
C LEU A 437 7.47 -22.15 -11.75
N HIS A 438 7.94 -23.39 -11.55
CA HIS A 438 8.04 -24.03 -10.24
C HIS A 438 9.46 -23.86 -9.67
N TYR A 439 9.54 -23.56 -8.38
CA TYR A 439 10.76 -23.46 -7.58
C TYR A 439 11.76 -22.43 -8.11
N LEU A 440 11.27 -21.35 -8.73
CA LEU A 440 12.12 -20.25 -9.20
C LEU A 440 12.63 -19.42 -8.02
N PRO A 441 13.92 -19.02 -7.97
CA PRO A 441 14.46 -18.26 -6.86
C PRO A 441 13.74 -16.90 -6.71
N VAL A 442 13.35 -16.54 -5.49
CA VAL A 442 12.71 -15.25 -5.17
C VAL A 442 13.75 -14.13 -5.06
N GLU A 443 14.88 -14.42 -4.40
CA GLU A 443 15.96 -13.47 -4.14
C GLU A 443 16.85 -13.34 -5.39
N ILE A 444 16.30 -12.71 -6.42
CA ILE A 444 17.03 -12.41 -7.65
C ILE A 444 17.58 -10.98 -7.64
N GLN A 445 18.72 -10.78 -8.29
CA GLN A 445 19.25 -9.45 -8.54
C GLN A 445 18.41 -8.77 -9.63
N ILE A 446 17.61 -7.78 -9.21
CA ILE A 446 16.77 -7.01 -10.12
C ILE A 446 17.44 -5.65 -10.34
N LYS A 447 17.66 -5.32 -11.62
CA LYS A 447 18.10 -3.99 -12.02
C LYS A 447 16.90 -3.07 -12.20
N ASP A 448 17.03 -1.83 -11.75
CA ASP A 448 16.09 -0.77 -12.07
C ASP A 448 16.34 -0.16 -13.45
N ASP A 449 15.47 0.77 -13.82
CA ASP A 449 15.53 1.58 -15.04
C ASP A 449 16.81 2.43 -15.15
N GLN A 450 17.50 2.65 -14.05
CA GLN A 450 18.79 3.37 -13.97
C GLN A 450 19.99 2.41 -13.87
N GLN A 451 19.79 1.10 -14.12
CA GLN A 451 20.79 0.03 -14.00
C GLN A 451 21.32 -0.19 -12.57
N GLY A 452 20.72 0.43 -11.55
CA GLY A 452 21.01 0.20 -10.15
C GLY A 452 20.37 -1.10 -9.65
N LEU A 453 20.97 -1.72 -8.63
CA LEU A 453 20.34 -2.87 -7.97
C LEU A 453 19.20 -2.38 -7.05
N VAL A 454 18.05 -3.04 -7.16
CA VAL A 454 16.91 -2.80 -6.29
C VAL A 454 17.05 -3.60 -5.01
N GLU A 455 16.85 -2.94 -3.86
CA GLU A 455 16.70 -3.62 -2.57
C GLU A 455 15.33 -4.29 -2.53
N PHE A 456 15.31 -5.62 -2.55
CA PHE A 456 14.08 -6.40 -2.65
C PHE A 456 13.26 -6.36 -1.35
N PHE A 457 13.95 -6.51 -0.21
CA PHE A 457 13.32 -6.51 1.11
C PHE A 457 13.59 -5.22 1.87
N LYS A 458 12.54 -4.45 2.16
CA LYS A 458 12.64 -3.17 2.87
C LYS A 458 11.46 -2.95 3.80
N ALA A 459 11.75 -2.71 5.08
CA ALA A 459 10.73 -2.50 6.10
C ALA A 459 9.87 -1.26 5.79
N ASN A 460 8.58 -1.34 6.14
CA ASN A 460 7.58 -0.29 5.94
C ASN A 460 7.47 0.18 4.49
N THR A 461 7.47 -0.77 3.56
CA THR A 461 7.26 -0.48 2.14
C THR A 461 6.23 -1.42 1.53
N SER A 462 5.65 -0.96 0.42
CA SER A 462 4.85 -1.79 -0.48
C SER A 462 5.62 -1.99 -1.77
N THR A 463 5.71 -3.24 -2.23
CA THR A 463 6.28 -3.58 -3.54
C THR A 463 5.14 -4.03 -4.45
N LEU A 464 4.95 -3.34 -5.57
CA LEU A 464 4.02 -3.76 -6.60
C LEU A 464 4.72 -4.80 -7.49
N VAL A 465 4.11 -5.95 -7.70
CA VAL A 465 4.64 -7.05 -8.51
C VAL A 465 3.65 -7.37 -9.60
N GLU A 466 4.02 -7.08 -10.84
CA GLU A 466 3.24 -7.42 -12.01
C GLU A 466 3.83 -8.67 -12.66
N MET A 467 3.03 -9.73 -12.77
CA MET A 467 3.42 -10.97 -13.43
C MET A 467 2.64 -11.13 -14.73
N ARG A 468 3.33 -11.38 -15.83
CA ARG A 468 2.73 -11.61 -17.15
C ARG A 468 2.91 -13.06 -17.57
N LEU A 469 1.82 -13.79 -17.80
CA LEU A 469 1.83 -15.19 -18.24
C LEU A 469 1.63 -15.32 -19.76
N GLN A 470 2.25 -16.33 -20.38
CA GLN A 470 1.94 -16.69 -21.76
C GLN A 470 0.61 -17.44 -21.85
N ARG A 471 -0.33 -16.94 -22.66
CA ARG A 471 -1.58 -17.65 -22.96
C ARG A 471 -1.34 -18.68 -24.07
N VAL A 472 -1.73 -19.93 -23.84
CA VAL A 472 -1.54 -21.03 -24.79
C VAL A 472 -2.90 -21.55 -25.27
N PRO A 473 -3.30 -21.29 -26.52
CA PRO A 473 -4.52 -21.88 -27.08
C PRO A 473 -4.27 -23.34 -27.49
N GLY A 474 -5.16 -24.23 -27.05
CA GLY A 474 -5.22 -25.62 -27.49
C GLY A 474 -6.03 -25.78 -28.79
N GLU A 475 -5.98 -26.99 -29.36
CA GLU A 475 -6.64 -27.33 -30.62
C GLU A 475 -8.17 -27.12 -30.60
N GLY A 476 -8.80 -27.25 -29.42
CA GLY A 476 -10.24 -27.01 -29.25
C GLY A 476 -10.67 -25.55 -29.45
N VAL A 477 -9.75 -24.59 -29.38
CA VAL A 477 -10.03 -23.18 -29.69
C VAL A 477 -10.20 -22.98 -31.20
N PHE A 478 -9.30 -23.60 -31.98
CA PHE A 478 -9.32 -23.53 -33.43
C PHE A 478 -8.56 -24.72 -34.03
N GLU A 479 -9.27 -25.55 -34.79
CA GLU A 479 -8.72 -26.75 -35.42
C GLU A 479 -8.74 -26.61 -36.95
N PHE A 480 -7.65 -27.01 -37.62
CA PHE A 480 -7.63 -27.18 -39.07
C PHE A 480 -8.05 -28.61 -39.44
N LEU A 481 -9.28 -28.77 -39.93
CA LEU A 481 -9.79 -30.04 -40.42
C LEU A 481 -9.48 -30.24 -41.90
N TRP A 482 -8.82 -31.35 -42.24
CA TRP A 482 -8.62 -31.78 -43.62
C TRP A 482 -9.56 -32.94 -43.94
N GLN A 483 -10.31 -32.86 -45.04
CA GLN A 483 -11.06 -34.02 -45.53
C GLN A 483 -10.08 -35.15 -45.86
N LYS A 484 -10.25 -36.31 -45.20
CA LYS A 484 -9.57 -37.53 -45.64
C LYS A 484 -9.98 -37.79 -47.09
N LYS A 485 -8.99 -38.04 -47.97
CA LYS A 485 -9.25 -38.44 -49.36
C LYS A 485 -10.23 -39.63 -49.35
N PRO A 486 -11.29 -39.58 -50.18
CA PRO A 486 -12.34 -40.59 -50.21
C PRO A 486 -11.81 -41.99 -50.52
#